data_AF-A0A920TGQ7-F1
#
_entry.id   AF-A0A920TGQ7-F1
#
_cell.length_a   1.000
_cell.length_b   1.000
_cell.length_c   1.000
_cell.angle_alpha   90.00
_cell.angle_beta   90.00
_cell.angle_gamma   90.00
#
_symmetry.space_group_name_H-M   'P 1'
#
loop_
_entity.id
_entity.type
_entity.pdbx_description
1 polymer ?
#
loop_
_entity_poly.entity_id
_entity_poly.type
_entity_poly.pdbx_seq_one_letter_code
_entity_poly.pdbx_strand_id
1 'polypeptide(L)'
;MLDHKTTTKLYFHNNSDTNELLWSTGSSLLHEKANVRQDKFIEVEAIDLSEFIVNLQANIKLLKLDVEGVEHSILTKLINRGLHKRIEHIFVETHEEQADHLQSATHEIKALIKSNNITNINLDW
;
A
#
# COMPACT_ATOMS: atom_id res chain seq x y z
N MET A 1 -1.05 5.39 11.16
CA MET A 1 -0.15 4.88 10.10
C MET A 1 -0.48 3.42 9.90
N LEU A 2 -0.72 2.90 8.70
CA LEU A 2 -1.23 1.52 8.50
C LEU A 2 -0.11 0.47 8.32
N ASP A 3 1.11 0.90 8.01
CA ASP A 3 2.29 0.02 7.87
C ASP A 3 3.05 -0.12 9.19
N HIS A 4 2.50 -0.90 10.11
CA HIS A 4 3.13 -1.30 11.37
C HIS A 4 2.53 -2.62 11.86
N LYS A 5 3.28 -3.36 12.68
CA LYS A 5 2.79 -4.62 13.26
C LYS A 5 1.64 -4.35 14.22
N THR A 6 0.44 -4.77 13.85
CA THR A 6 -0.76 -4.64 14.69
C THR A 6 -1.84 -5.62 14.24
N THR A 7 -2.84 -5.84 15.10
CA THR A 7 -4.10 -6.45 14.69
C THR A 7 -5.02 -5.32 14.25
N THR A 8 -5.59 -5.45 13.05
CA THR A 8 -6.50 -4.46 12.48
C THR A 8 -7.70 -5.13 11.83
N LYS A 9 -8.72 -4.34 11.50
CA LYS A 9 -9.93 -4.82 10.84
C LYS A 9 -9.77 -4.74 9.33
N LEU A 10 -10.03 -5.86 8.65
CA LEU A 10 -10.25 -5.92 7.22
C LEU A 10 -11.76 -5.89 6.97
N TYR A 11 -12.26 -4.74 6.49
CA TYR A 11 -13.68 -4.52 6.18
C TYR A 11 -14.00 -5.09 4.81
N PHE A 12 -15.14 -5.77 4.72
CA PHE A 12 -15.53 -6.48 3.51
C PHE A 12 -16.25 -5.53 2.56
N HIS A 13 -16.15 -5.81 1.26
CA HIS A 13 -16.88 -5.07 0.24
C HIS A 13 -18.40 -5.10 0.46
N ASN A 14 -19.11 -4.06 0.02
CA ASN A 14 -20.58 -3.93 0.09
C ASN A 14 -21.34 -5.14 -0.46
N ASN A 15 -20.81 -5.74 -1.53
CA ASN A 15 -21.43 -6.89 -2.20
C ASN A 15 -20.95 -8.25 -1.68
N SER A 16 -20.20 -8.31 -0.59
CA SER A 16 -19.61 -9.56 -0.07
C SER A 16 -20.63 -10.65 0.27
N ASP A 17 -21.88 -10.31 0.60
CA ASP A 17 -22.95 -11.30 0.85
C ASP A 17 -23.43 -12.02 -0.42
N THR A 18 -23.18 -11.43 -1.60
CA THR A 18 -23.57 -12.04 -2.89
C THR A 18 -22.58 -13.09 -3.36
N ASN A 19 -21.28 -12.81 -3.19
CA ASN A 19 -20.18 -13.68 -3.53
C ASN A 19 -18.90 -13.19 -2.85
N GLU A 20 -18.62 -13.70 -1.67
CA GLU A 20 -17.51 -13.21 -0.83
C GLU A 20 -16.15 -13.37 -1.51
N LEU A 21 -15.93 -14.48 -2.22
CA LEU A 21 -14.68 -14.73 -2.93
C LEU A 21 -14.44 -13.70 -4.04
N LEU A 22 -15.45 -13.47 -4.89
CA LEU A 22 -15.36 -12.50 -5.98
C LEU A 22 -15.07 -11.09 -5.48
N TRP A 23 -15.73 -10.70 -4.39
CA TRP A 23 -15.64 -9.34 -3.85
C TRP A 23 -14.53 -9.16 -2.81
N SER A 24 -13.75 -10.21 -2.52
CA SER A 24 -12.64 -10.14 -1.57
C SER A 24 -11.58 -9.11 -1.96
N THR A 25 -11.36 -8.89 -3.26
CA THR A 25 -10.44 -7.88 -3.81
C THR A 25 -10.85 -6.44 -3.49
N GLY A 26 -12.13 -6.19 -3.23
CA GLY A 26 -12.65 -4.87 -2.84
C GLY A 26 -12.62 -4.61 -1.34
N SER A 27 -12.06 -5.52 -0.53
CA SER A 27 -11.94 -5.35 0.92
C SER A 27 -10.86 -4.33 1.27
N SER A 28 -10.95 -3.68 2.43
CA SER A 28 -9.99 -2.64 2.82
C SER A 28 -9.76 -2.57 4.32
N LEU A 29 -8.57 -2.11 4.70
CA LEU A 29 -8.28 -1.70 6.08
C LEU A 29 -8.86 -0.32 6.40
N LEU A 30 -9.25 0.45 5.38
CA LEU A 30 -9.82 1.78 5.49
C LEU A 30 -11.34 1.68 5.70
N HIS A 31 -11.79 1.94 6.93
CA HIS A 31 -13.21 1.91 7.28
C HIS A 31 -14.07 3.01 6.61
N GLU A 32 -13.43 4.04 6.05
CA GLU A 32 -14.08 5.17 5.38
C GLU A 32 -14.21 4.96 3.86
N LYS A 33 -13.68 3.86 3.31
CA LYS A 33 -13.77 3.58 1.86
C LYS A 33 -15.25 3.36 1.48
N ALA A 34 -15.73 4.05 0.45
CA ALA A 34 -17.15 4.07 0.09
C ALA A 34 -17.73 2.69 -0.26
N ASN A 35 -16.88 1.75 -0.67
CA ASN A 35 -17.28 0.41 -1.13
C ASN A 35 -17.15 -0.68 -0.05
N VAL A 36 -16.90 -0.34 1.23
CA VAL A 36 -16.81 -1.32 2.32
C VAL A 36 -17.92 -1.20 3.37
N ARG A 37 -18.19 -2.33 4.03
CA ARG A 37 -19.14 -2.46 5.13
C ARG A 37 -18.45 -2.31 6.48
N GLN A 38 -18.89 -1.34 7.27
CA GLN A 38 -18.37 -1.14 8.63
C GLN A 38 -18.81 -2.22 9.61
N ASP A 39 -19.94 -2.89 9.34
CA ASP A 39 -20.52 -3.93 10.18
C ASP A 39 -20.01 -5.35 9.86
N LYS A 40 -19.27 -5.52 8.75
CA LYS A 40 -18.74 -6.81 8.31
C LYS A 40 -17.23 -6.73 8.10
N PHE A 41 -16.49 -7.29 9.05
CA PHE A 41 -15.03 -7.32 9.04
C PHE A 41 -14.50 -8.60 9.69
N ILE A 42 -13.23 -8.90 9.40
CA ILE A 42 -12.43 -9.86 10.18
C ILE A 42 -11.21 -9.14 10.75
N GLU A 43 -10.67 -9.68 11.84
CA GLU A 43 -9.37 -9.23 12.35
C GLU A 43 -8.24 -9.91 11.59
N VAL A 44 -7.28 -9.12 11.14
CA VAL A 44 -6.09 -9.59 10.43
C VAL A 44 -4.83 -9.03 11.08
N GLU A 45 -3.74 -9.77 10.95
CA GLU A 45 -2.42 -9.27 11.31
C GLU A 45 -1.89 -8.38 10.18
N ALA A 46 -1.64 -7.11 10.48
CA ALA A 46 -0.85 -6.24 9.64
C ALA A 46 0.64 -6.44 9.93
N ILE A 47 1.45 -6.44 8.88
CA ILE A 47 2.90 -6.46 8.99
C ILE A 47 3.47 -5.08 8.69
N ASP A 48 4.68 -4.83 9.20
CA ASP A 48 5.51 -3.72 8.75
C ASP A 48 6.35 -4.21 7.55
N LEU A 49 6.04 -3.72 6.34
CA LEU A 49 6.75 -4.14 5.13
C LEU A 49 8.24 -3.80 5.18
N SER A 50 8.59 -2.68 5.82
CA SER A 50 9.99 -2.29 5.97
C SER A 50 10.75 -3.24 6.88
N GLU A 51 10.16 -3.67 8.00
CA GLU A 51 10.75 -4.71 8.86
C GLU A 51 10.86 -6.04 8.14
N PHE A 52 9.82 -6.44 7.40
CA PHE A 52 9.84 -7.65 6.59
C PHE A 52 11.02 -7.66 5.60
N ILE A 53 11.22 -6.56 4.86
CA ILE A 53 12.34 -6.40 3.92
C ILE A 53 13.70 -6.44 4.63
N VAL A 54 13.82 -5.85 5.82
CA VAL A 54 15.04 -5.94 6.64
C VAL A 54 15.34 -7.41 6.98
N ASN A 55 14.33 -8.15 7.43
CA ASN A 55 14.46 -9.52 7.89
C ASN A 55 14.69 -10.55 6.78
N LEU A 56 14.34 -10.25 5.52
CA LEU A 56 14.65 -11.11 4.38
C LEU A 56 16.17 -11.31 4.18
N GLN A 57 17.02 -10.41 4.70
CA GLN A 57 18.49 -10.48 4.58
C GLN A 57 19.02 -10.71 3.15
N ALA A 58 18.23 -10.35 2.13
CA ALA A 58 18.54 -10.54 0.72
C ALA A 58 18.15 -9.29 -0.08
N ASN A 59 18.72 -9.16 -1.29
CA ASN A 59 18.25 -8.17 -2.26
C ASN A 59 17.00 -8.68 -2.97
N ILE A 60 16.09 -7.77 -3.28
CA ILE A 60 14.81 -8.08 -3.92
C ILE A 60 14.91 -7.67 -5.39
N LYS A 61 14.53 -8.57 -6.30
CA LYS A 61 14.50 -8.24 -7.74
C LYS A 61 13.30 -7.39 -8.12
N LEU A 62 12.15 -7.65 -7.52
CA LEU A 62 10.88 -7.01 -7.87
C LEU A 62 10.03 -6.82 -6.62
N LEU A 63 9.46 -5.63 -6.46
CA LEU A 63 8.35 -5.33 -5.56
C LEU A 63 7.20 -4.75 -6.38
N LYS A 64 6.04 -5.43 -6.39
CA LYS A 64 4.77 -4.84 -6.84
C LYS A 64 4.02 -4.34 -5.60
N LEU A 65 3.55 -3.11 -5.62
CA LEU A 65 2.78 -2.50 -4.54
C LEU A 65 1.43 -2.01 -5.06
N ASP A 66 0.39 -2.68 -4.59
CA ASP A 66 -1.01 -2.42 -4.94
C ASP A 66 -1.81 -2.88 -3.73
N VAL A 67 -2.04 -1.94 -2.82
CA VAL A 67 -2.55 -2.16 -1.46
C VAL A 67 -3.72 -1.21 -1.15
N GLU A 68 -4.33 -0.68 -2.21
CA GLU A 68 -5.60 0.03 -2.21
C GLU A 68 -5.59 1.32 -1.37
N GLY A 69 -4.59 2.18 -1.57
CA GLY A 69 -4.58 3.58 -1.12
C GLY A 69 -3.64 3.90 0.04
N VAL A 70 -2.68 3.02 0.36
CA VAL A 70 -1.64 3.26 1.39
C VAL A 70 -0.21 3.25 0.84
N GLU A 71 -0.08 3.24 -0.49
CA GLU A 71 1.17 3.12 -1.23
C GLU A 71 2.16 4.23 -0.89
N HIS A 72 1.68 5.48 -0.81
CA HIS A 72 2.52 6.65 -0.52
C HIS A 72 3.18 6.53 0.86
N SER A 73 2.43 6.11 1.88
CA SER A 73 2.97 5.93 3.23
C SER A 73 4.07 4.86 3.26
N ILE A 74 3.88 3.77 2.53
CA ILE A 74 4.85 2.68 2.42
C ILE A 74 6.10 3.17 1.67
N LEU A 75 5.92 3.80 0.51
CA LEU A 75 7.01 4.31 -0.30
C LEU A 75 7.84 5.36 0.44
N THR A 76 7.22 6.33 1.11
CA THR A 76 7.93 7.34 1.90
C THR A 76 8.81 6.68 2.96
N LYS A 77 8.29 5.65 3.65
CA LYS A 77 9.06 4.92 4.66
C LYS A 77 10.20 4.11 4.06
N LEU A 78 9.99 3.42 2.93
CA LEU A 78 11.03 2.70 2.20
C LEU A 78 12.14 3.63 1.69
N ILE A 79 11.78 4.83 1.24
CA ILE A 79 12.72 5.85 0.78
C ILE A 79 13.54 6.39 1.96
N ASN A 80 12.87 6.85 3.02
CA ASN A 80 13.51 7.43 4.21
C ASN A 80 14.45 6.44 4.91
N ARG A 81 14.11 5.14 4.92
CA ARG A 81 14.96 4.09 5.48
C ARG A 81 16.05 3.58 4.52
N GLY A 82 16.11 4.09 3.29
CA GLY A 82 17.05 3.62 2.27
C GLY A 82 16.79 2.20 1.76
N LEU A 83 15.66 1.58 2.11
CA LEU A 83 15.34 0.19 1.78
C LEU A 83 15.03 0.01 0.28
N HIS A 84 14.52 1.04 -0.37
CA HIS A 84 14.35 1.07 -1.84
C HIS A 84 15.63 0.71 -2.61
N LYS A 85 16.82 0.97 -2.05
CA LYS A 85 18.12 0.64 -2.69
C LYS A 85 18.42 -0.86 -2.72
N ARG A 86 17.71 -1.66 -1.93
CA ARG A 86 17.83 -3.13 -1.90
C ARG A 86 16.88 -3.81 -2.88
N ILE A 87 16.05 -3.04 -3.58
CA ILE A 87 15.05 -3.53 -4.51
C ILE A 87 15.42 -3.06 -5.92
N GLU A 88 15.56 -3.97 -6.87
CA GLU A 88 15.97 -3.61 -8.23
C GLU A 88 14.86 -2.91 -9.02
N HIS A 89 13.61 -3.35 -8.87
CA HIS A 89 12.45 -2.73 -9.50
C HIS A 89 11.25 -2.65 -8.53
N ILE A 90 10.65 -1.47 -8.44
CA ILE A 90 9.46 -1.20 -7.64
C ILE A 90 8.36 -0.66 -8.57
N PHE A 91 7.22 -1.34 -8.64
CA PHE A 91 6.04 -0.94 -9.42
C PHE A 91 4.90 -0.66 -8.46
N VAL A 92 4.25 0.50 -8.60
CA VAL A 92 3.26 0.98 -7.65
C VAL A 92 2.03 1.54 -8.36
N GLU A 93 0.85 1.08 -7.95
CA GLU A 93 -0.45 1.63 -8.35
C GLU A 93 -0.90 2.65 -7.30
N THR A 94 -0.81 3.95 -7.59
CA THR A 94 -1.02 5.00 -6.58
C THR A 94 -2.48 5.37 -6.31
N HIS A 95 -3.42 4.79 -7.06
CA HIS A 95 -4.87 4.97 -6.90
C HIS A 95 -5.34 6.45 -6.80
N GLU A 96 -4.59 7.40 -7.38
CA GLU A 96 -4.86 8.83 -7.22
C GLU A 96 -6.09 9.33 -7.97
N GLU A 97 -6.52 8.60 -9.01
CA GLU A 97 -7.71 8.92 -9.78
C GLU A 97 -9.01 8.55 -9.03
N GLN A 98 -8.91 7.63 -8.07
CA GLN A 98 -10.05 7.13 -7.30
C GLN A 98 -10.31 7.96 -6.03
N ALA A 99 -9.35 8.80 -5.61
CA ALA A 99 -9.47 9.58 -4.37
C ALA A 99 -8.68 10.90 -4.39
N ASP A 100 -9.39 12.04 -4.35
CA ASP A 100 -8.80 13.38 -4.37
C ASP A 100 -7.74 13.62 -3.28
N HIS A 101 -7.93 13.03 -2.09
CA HIS A 101 -6.98 13.18 -0.98
C HIS A 101 -5.63 12.48 -1.22
N LEU A 102 -5.55 11.55 -2.19
CA LEU A 102 -4.31 10.88 -2.58
C LEU A 102 -3.51 11.69 -3.60
N GLN A 103 -4.10 12.71 -4.25
CA GLN A 103 -3.39 13.52 -5.24
C GLN A 103 -2.23 14.31 -4.61
N SER A 104 -2.44 14.87 -3.41
CA SER A 104 -1.37 15.58 -2.68
C SER A 104 -0.24 14.62 -2.27
N ALA A 105 -0.59 13.46 -1.71
CA ALA A 105 0.38 12.42 -1.36
C ALA A 105 1.16 11.91 -2.58
N THR A 106 0.49 11.80 -3.73
CA THR A 106 1.10 11.45 -5.02
C THR A 106 2.08 12.52 -5.50
N HIS A 107 1.73 13.79 -5.35
CA HIS A 107 2.63 14.89 -5.67
C HIS A 107 3.88 14.87 -4.77
N GLU A 108 3.69 14.68 -3.46
CA GLU A 108 4.78 14.60 -2.49
C GLU A 108 5.72 13.43 -2.78
N ILE A 109 5.20 12.24 -3.10
CA ILE A 109 6.05 11.09 -3.41
C ILE A 109 6.82 11.28 -4.73
N LYS A 110 6.18 11.85 -5.76
CA LYS A 110 6.83 12.20 -7.03
C LYS A 110 7.97 13.21 -6.79
N ALA A 111 7.75 14.21 -5.93
CA ALA A 111 8.77 15.19 -5.55
C ALA A 111 9.93 14.55 -4.76
N LEU A 112 9.63 13.62 -3.84
CA LEU A 112 10.63 12.90 -3.04
C LEU A 112 11.51 11.99 -3.92
N ILE A 113 10.90 11.27 -4.86
CA ILE A 113 11.61 10.42 -5.84
C ILE A 113 12.57 11.27 -6.68
N LYS A 114 12.06 12.40 -7.20
CA LYS A 114 12.86 13.33 -8.02
C LYS A 114 14.02 13.95 -7.24
N SER A 115 13.78 14.43 -6.02
CA SER A 115 14.82 15.09 -5.21
C SER A 115 15.95 14.15 -4.79
N ASN A 116 15.64 12.86 -4.64
CA ASN A 116 16.63 11.82 -4.31
C ASN A 116 17.26 11.14 -5.54
N ASN A 117 16.88 11.55 -6.77
CA ASN A 117 17.31 10.91 -8.02
C ASN A 117 17.07 9.39 -8.04
N ILE A 118 15.91 8.95 -7.54
CA ILE A 118 15.55 7.54 -7.46
C ILE A 118 15.03 7.09 -8.84
N THR A 119 15.60 6.02 -9.39
CA THR A 119 15.32 5.55 -10.77
C THR A 119 14.65 4.18 -10.84
N ASN A 120 14.51 3.50 -9.71
CA ASN A 120 13.99 2.13 -9.64
C ASN A 120 12.53 2.05 -9.17
N ILE A 121 11.82 3.18 -9.10
CA ILE A 121 10.40 3.25 -8.74
C ILE A 121 9.60 3.72 -9.96
N ASN A 122 8.64 2.89 -10.39
CA ASN A 122 7.64 3.22 -11.40
C ASN A 122 6.27 3.38 -10.72
N LEU A 123 5.64 4.54 -10.91
CA LEU A 123 4.30 4.88 -10.39
C LEU A 123 3.19 4.78 -11.46
N ASP A 124 3.53 4.34 -12.67
CA ASP A 124 2.63 4.19 -13.82
C ASP A 124 2.38 2.70 -14.07
N TRP A 125 1.84 2.02 -13.05
CA TRP A 125 1.46 0.61 -13.07
C TRP A 125 -0.06 0.47 -12.99
#